data_AF-A0A7X0MLE8-F1
#
_entry.id   AF-A0A7X0MLE8-F1
#
_cell.length_a   1.000
_cell.length_b   1.000
_cell.length_c   1.000
_cell.angle_alpha   90.00
_cell.angle_beta   90.00
_cell.angle_gamma   90.00
#
_symmetry.space_group_name_H-M   'P 1'
#
loop_
_entity.id
_entity.type
_entity.pdbx_description
1 polymer ?
#
loop_
_entity_poly.entity_id
_entity_poly.type
_entity_poly.pdbx_seq_one_letter_code
_entity_poly.pdbx_strand_id
1 'polypeptide(L)'
;MSDCSQCTENLNRAHQSGSPWNMCPDEHCDETIAIIHDYCHCQGPFSGFPYVQNGLCTTGPGTLIPIASKSCYCCCDCTGNGMSIATSDHDARAIQEFNVNDLVWVAKDSSLKIWVQKPVLFSSGTGDQSENKLFSVHFDDHKTRRHITAKSFVSQAVTQQQADAYYKILSTPPNEFINKNGRVNLAVIRQTNPVIISELLSVTEDVATQIFITLSSGSNHLLVPGAQPFLMKDGTLKQAEKLIPGKDVLLHQDGSTSPVISLEAGIYKRGIHHLATSVEKATSLEDHLLLLNGIVIGDYAAQIAMSAQNSPIKDHYKDDPALGSKAYNQANSNLVTTALSAHIKIK
;
A
#
# COMPACT_ATOMS: atom_id res chain seq x y z
N MET A 1 -32.11 -7.50 15.42
CA MET A 1 -31.65 -6.27 14.75
C MET A 1 -31.18 -5.35 15.84
N SER A 2 -29.87 -5.29 16.09
CA SER A 2 -29.29 -4.41 17.10
C SER A 2 -29.04 -3.05 16.47
N ASP A 3 -29.80 -2.06 16.95
CA ASP A 3 -29.66 -0.65 16.67
C ASP A 3 -28.21 -0.23 17.00
N CYS A 4 -27.42 0.15 15.98
CA CYS A 4 -26.05 0.62 16.21
C CYS A 4 -26.11 2.10 16.59
N SER A 5 -26.48 2.36 17.84
CA SER A 5 -26.59 3.71 18.41
C SER A 5 -25.33 4.55 18.16
N GLN A 6 -24.16 3.91 18.13
CA GLN A 6 -22.88 4.56 17.84
C GLN A 6 -22.79 5.09 16.39
N CYS A 7 -23.32 4.35 15.41
CA CYS A 7 -23.41 4.80 14.03
C CYS A 7 -24.38 5.98 13.92
N THR A 8 -25.56 5.86 14.54
CA THR A 8 -26.57 6.91 14.56
C THR A 8 -26.08 8.19 15.23
N GLU A 9 -25.32 8.09 16.33
CA GLU A 9 -24.69 9.25 16.98
C GLU A 9 -23.58 9.89 16.12
N ASN A 10 -22.78 9.08 15.42
CA ASN A 10 -21.75 9.60 14.52
C ASN A 10 -22.36 10.32 13.31
N LEU A 11 -23.44 9.78 12.75
CA LEU A 11 -24.26 10.42 11.71
C LEU A 11 -24.86 11.74 12.19
N ASN A 12 -25.44 11.75 13.40
CA ASN A 12 -26.05 12.96 13.97
C ASN A 12 -25.01 14.05 14.29
N ARG A 13 -23.80 13.66 14.77
CA ARG A 13 -22.67 14.60 14.98
C ARG A 13 -22.20 15.21 13.66
N ALA A 14 -22.11 14.41 12.60
CA ALA A 14 -21.74 14.90 11.27
C ALA A 14 -22.76 15.92 10.74
N HIS A 15 -24.06 15.64 10.86
CA HIS A 15 -25.14 16.56 10.49
C HIS A 15 -25.12 17.88 11.27
N GLN A 16 -24.81 17.85 12.56
CA GLN A 16 -24.79 19.04 13.43
C GLN A 16 -23.55 19.93 13.24
N SER A 17 -22.46 19.37 12.70
CA SER A 17 -21.19 20.08 12.54
C SER A 17 -21.16 21.07 11.37
N GLY A 18 -22.20 21.13 10.53
CA GLY A 18 -22.23 21.98 9.33
C GLY A 18 -21.14 21.64 8.31
N SER A 19 -20.54 20.44 8.43
CA SER A 19 -19.48 19.99 7.54
C SER A 19 -20.04 19.74 6.13
N PRO A 20 -19.38 20.22 5.06
CA PRO A 20 -19.89 20.18 3.70
C PRO A 20 -19.96 18.77 3.09
N TRP A 21 -19.62 17.73 3.85
CA TRP A 21 -19.86 16.33 3.51
C TRP A 21 -21.34 15.99 3.73
N ASN A 22 -22.19 16.69 2.98
CA ASN A 22 -23.51 16.18 2.67
C ASN A 22 -23.31 14.79 2.07
N MET A 23 -24.14 13.85 2.52
CA MET A 23 -24.46 12.65 1.75
C MET A 23 -24.50 13.02 0.27
N CYS A 24 -23.83 12.22 -0.57
CA CYS A 24 -24.01 12.34 -2.01
C CYS A 24 -25.51 12.43 -2.29
N PRO A 25 -26.01 13.50 -2.96
CA PRO A 25 -27.42 13.58 -3.31
C PRO A 25 -27.81 12.32 -4.08
N ASP A 26 -29.08 11.90 -4.01
CA ASP A 26 -29.54 10.65 -4.62
C ASP A 26 -29.11 10.54 -6.10
N GLU A 27 -29.07 11.67 -6.83
CA GLU A 27 -28.53 11.77 -8.20
C GLU A 27 -27.04 11.41 -8.35
N HIS A 28 -26.19 11.80 -7.39
CA HIS A 28 -24.76 11.43 -7.38
C HIS A 28 -24.57 9.96 -7.00
N CYS A 29 -25.45 9.41 -6.15
CA CYS A 29 -25.52 7.98 -5.95
C CYS A 29 -25.97 7.28 -7.24
N ASP A 30 -27.03 7.71 -7.91
CA ASP A 30 -27.61 7.06 -9.09
C ASP A 30 -26.67 7.04 -10.31
N GLU A 31 -25.91 8.13 -10.55
CA GLU A 31 -24.90 8.18 -11.62
C GLU A 31 -23.68 7.30 -11.34
N THR A 32 -23.29 7.18 -10.06
CA THR A 32 -22.20 6.29 -9.63
C THR A 32 -22.67 4.82 -9.56
N ILE A 33 -23.94 4.59 -9.21
CA ILE A 33 -24.63 3.31 -9.17
C ILE A 33 -24.73 2.71 -10.57
N ALA A 34 -24.93 3.50 -11.63
CA ALA A 34 -24.94 2.99 -13.01
C ALA A 34 -23.59 2.43 -13.47
N ILE A 35 -22.48 3.03 -13.05
CA ILE A 35 -21.12 2.60 -13.43
C ILE A 35 -20.62 1.45 -12.54
N ILE A 36 -21.03 1.41 -11.26
CA ILE A 36 -20.62 0.38 -10.29
C ILE A 36 -21.52 -0.87 -10.37
N HIS A 37 -22.77 -0.78 -10.82
CA HIS A 37 -23.64 -1.95 -11.03
C HIS A 37 -23.17 -2.89 -12.14
N ASP A 38 -22.39 -2.41 -13.12
CA ASP A 38 -21.78 -3.30 -14.12
C ASP A 38 -20.66 -4.18 -13.53
N TYR A 39 -20.17 -3.85 -12.33
CA TYR A 39 -19.10 -4.56 -11.63
C TYR A 39 -19.58 -5.30 -10.37
N CYS A 40 -20.64 -4.81 -9.73
CA CYS A 40 -21.28 -5.49 -8.61
C CYS A 40 -22.53 -6.21 -9.10
N HIS A 41 -22.50 -7.55 -9.20
CA HIS A 41 -23.67 -8.39 -9.43
C HIS A 41 -24.67 -8.29 -8.26
N CYS A 42 -25.39 -7.17 -8.17
CA CYS A 42 -26.49 -6.97 -7.23
C CYS A 42 -27.78 -7.51 -7.85
N GLN A 43 -27.99 -8.83 -7.78
CA GLN A 43 -29.33 -9.40 -7.92
C GLN A 43 -29.79 -9.90 -6.54
N GLY A 44 -30.95 -9.45 -6.08
CA GLY A 44 -31.52 -9.87 -4.79
C GLY A 44 -32.02 -11.33 -4.80
N PRO A 45 -32.54 -11.85 -3.67
CA PRO A 45 -32.59 -11.30 -2.31
C PRO A 45 -31.60 -12.01 -1.37
N PHE A 46 -30.87 -11.25 -0.55
CA PHE A 46 -29.94 -11.79 0.46
C PHE A 46 -30.68 -12.30 1.70
N SER A 47 -31.42 -13.39 1.56
CA SER A 47 -31.90 -14.18 2.68
C SER A 47 -30.99 -15.39 2.85
N GLY A 48 -29.96 -15.30 3.71
CA GLY A 48 -29.22 -16.51 4.09
C GLY A 48 -27.79 -16.37 4.63
N PHE A 49 -27.18 -15.19 4.70
CA PHE A 49 -25.80 -15.09 5.18
C PHE A 49 -25.70 -14.81 6.69
N PRO A 50 -25.17 -15.73 7.51
CA PRO A 50 -25.12 -15.59 8.97
C PRO A 50 -24.00 -14.66 9.49
N TYR A 51 -23.26 -13.95 8.63
CA TYR A 51 -22.08 -13.17 9.01
C TYR A 51 -22.24 -11.64 8.96
N VAL A 52 -23.48 -11.14 8.77
CA VAL A 52 -23.77 -9.69 8.86
C VAL A 52 -24.12 -9.33 10.32
N GLN A 53 -23.15 -9.45 11.22
CA GLN A 53 -23.24 -8.83 12.54
C GLN A 53 -22.02 -7.92 12.71
N ASN A 54 -22.27 -6.64 12.96
CA ASN A 54 -21.32 -5.60 13.43
C ASN A 54 -20.77 -4.58 12.43
N GLY A 55 -21.33 -4.40 11.23
CA GLY A 55 -21.07 -3.19 10.43
C GLY A 55 -19.60 -2.91 10.08
N LEU A 56 -18.74 -3.93 10.14
CA LEU A 56 -17.35 -3.88 9.73
C LEU A 56 -17.27 -4.40 8.28
N CYS A 57 -16.57 -3.69 7.39
CA CYS A 57 -16.24 -4.17 6.04
C CYS A 57 -15.39 -5.45 6.17
N THR A 58 -15.98 -6.64 6.18
CA THR A 58 -15.25 -7.91 6.38
C THR A 58 -14.73 -8.56 5.10
N THR A 59 -15.01 -8.01 3.91
CA THR A 59 -14.75 -8.72 2.64
C THR A 59 -14.12 -7.88 1.52
N GLY A 60 -12.96 -7.26 1.75
CA GLY A 60 -12.08 -6.82 0.65
C GLY A 60 -12.65 -5.82 -0.38
N PRO A 61 -11.93 -5.57 -1.49
CA PRO A 61 -12.23 -4.51 -2.44
C PRO A 61 -13.64 -4.66 -3.04
N GLY A 62 -14.44 -3.60 -3.03
CA GLY A 62 -15.75 -3.56 -3.71
C GLY A 62 -16.95 -4.10 -2.90
N THR A 63 -16.81 -4.38 -1.60
CA THR A 63 -17.99 -4.71 -0.78
C THR A 63 -18.78 -3.45 -0.43
N LEU A 64 -20.01 -3.34 -0.94
CA LEU A 64 -20.99 -2.38 -0.43
C LEU A 64 -21.63 -2.96 0.84
N ILE A 65 -21.71 -2.16 1.91
CA ILE A 65 -22.58 -2.49 3.05
C ILE A 65 -23.94 -1.82 2.80
N PRO A 66 -25.02 -2.56 2.51
CA PRO A 66 -26.34 -1.97 2.43
C PRO A 66 -26.82 -1.64 3.85
N ILE A 67 -26.99 -0.35 4.14
CA ILE A 67 -27.79 0.09 5.27
C ILE A 67 -29.24 0.12 4.78
N ALA A 68 -30.09 -0.72 5.37
CA ALA A 68 -31.45 -1.03 4.91
C ALA A 68 -32.41 0.17 4.86
N SER A 69 -31.98 1.39 5.19
CA SER A 69 -32.87 2.56 5.23
C SER A 69 -32.24 3.88 4.76
N LYS A 70 -31.29 3.84 3.80
CA LYS A 70 -30.70 4.94 3.00
C LYS A 70 -29.19 5.07 3.21
N SER A 71 -28.48 5.25 2.09
CA SER A 71 -27.03 5.48 1.92
C SER A 71 -26.20 4.22 1.66
N CYS A 72 -25.63 4.14 0.45
CA CYS A 72 -24.57 3.18 0.12
C CYS A 72 -23.24 3.67 0.70
N TYR A 73 -22.45 2.76 1.28
CA TYR A 73 -21.05 3.03 1.60
C TYR A 73 -20.16 2.12 0.74
N CYS A 74 -19.23 2.71 0.01
CA CYS A 74 -18.23 1.98 -0.76
C CYS A 74 -16.98 1.80 0.10
N CYS A 75 -16.56 0.56 0.37
CA CYS A 75 -15.24 0.32 0.96
C CYS A 75 -14.21 0.60 -0.15
N CYS A 76 -13.58 1.77 -0.10
CA CYS A 76 -12.62 2.23 -1.09
C CYS A 76 -11.23 1.64 -0.81
N ASP A 77 -10.47 1.25 -1.83
CA ASP A 77 -9.08 0.80 -1.69
C ASP A 77 -8.16 2.03 -1.74
N CYS A 78 -7.44 2.41 -0.67
CA CYS A 78 -6.27 3.31 -0.76
C CYS A 78 -5.09 3.05 0.20
N THR A 79 -3.96 3.69 -0.10
CA THR A 79 -2.69 3.68 0.64
C THR A 79 -2.81 3.68 2.18
N GLY A 80 -1.95 2.92 2.86
CA GLY A 80 -1.94 2.80 4.31
C GLY A 80 -1.42 4.04 5.06
N ASN A 81 -1.99 4.31 6.24
CA ASN A 81 -1.57 5.39 7.14
C ASN A 81 -0.09 5.31 7.51
N GLY A 82 0.57 6.47 7.52
CA GLY A 82 1.99 6.63 7.83
C GLY A 82 2.91 6.53 6.61
N MET A 83 2.38 6.23 5.42
CA MET A 83 3.15 6.33 4.19
C MET A 83 3.27 7.79 3.75
N SER A 84 4.41 8.17 3.18
CA SER A 84 4.72 9.56 2.85
C SER A 84 4.38 9.90 1.40
N ILE A 85 3.66 11.01 1.21
CA ILE A 85 3.40 11.62 -0.10
C ILE A 85 4.30 12.85 -0.27
N ALA A 86 4.94 12.97 -1.42
CA ALA A 86 5.79 14.12 -1.73
C ALA A 86 4.97 15.42 -1.87
N THR A 87 5.49 16.50 -1.28
CA THR A 87 4.97 17.87 -1.42
C THR A 87 5.87 18.74 -2.30
N SER A 88 7.11 18.31 -2.50
CA SER A 88 8.11 18.87 -3.43
C SER A 88 9.07 17.77 -3.87
N ASP A 89 10.16 18.12 -4.55
CA ASP A 89 11.26 17.19 -4.89
C ASP A 89 12.13 16.78 -3.68
N HIS A 90 11.98 17.47 -2.55
CA HIS A 90 12.80 17.25 -1.35
C HIS A 90 11.97 17.05 -0.07
N ASP A 91 10.68 17.39 -0.11
CA ASP A 91 9.80 17.34 1.05
C ASP A 91 8.68 16.30 0.84
N ALA A 92 8.31 15.64 1.94
CA ALA A 92 7.18 14.73 1.99
C ALA A 92 6.50 14.82 3.35
N ARG A 93 5.21 14.50 3.38
CA ARG A 93 4.40 14.43 4.60
C ARG A 93 3.63 13.12 4.63
N ALA A 94 3.20 12.68 5.80
CA ALA A 94 2.41 11.46 5.88
C ALA A 94 1.04 11.68 5.22
N ILE A 95 0.52 10.67 4.51
CA ILE A 95 -0.69 10.80 3.69
C ILE A 95 -1.91 11.28 4.48
N GLN A 96 -2.04 10.86 5.74
CA GLN A 96 -3.15 11.25 6.62
C GLN A 96 -3.10 12.71 7.09
N GLU A 97 -2.02 13.43 6.82
CA GLU A 97 -1.86 14.84 7.20
C GLU A 97 -2.36 15.81 6.12
N PHE A 98 -2.73 15.30 4.93
CA PHE A 98 -3.19 16.12 3.83
C PHE A 98 -4.65 16.51 3.97
N ASN A 99 -4.92 17.81 3.85
CA ASN A 99 -6.26 18.36 3.74
C ASN A 99 -6.54 18.82 2.30
N VAL A 100 -7.83 19.03 1.98
CA VAL A 100 -8.21 19.68 0.72
C VAL A 100 -7.53 21.06 0.65
N ASN A 101 -7.03 21.40 -0.54
CA ASN A 101 -6.18 22.55 -0.89
C ASN A 101 -4.71 22.49 -0.46
N ASP A 102 -4.27 21.46 0.27
CA ASP A 102 -2.84 21.25 0.47
C ASP A 102 -2.15 20.97 -0.87
N LEU A 103 -0.87 21.34 -1.01
CA LEU A 103 -0.12 21.09 -2.23
C LEU A 103 0.55 19.71 -2.19
N VAL A 104 0.37 18.95 -3.27
CA VAL A 104 1.06 17.68 -3.56
C VAL A 104 1.92 17.80 -4.80
N TRP A 105 3.03 17.06 -4.81
CA TRP A 105 3.95 17.00 -5.95
C TRP A 105 3.50 15.93 -6.93
N VAL A 106 3.11 16.34 -8.14
CA VAL A 106 2.52 15.44 -9.14
C VAL A 106 3.24 15.52 -10.48
N ALA A 107 3.29 14.40 -11.20
CA ALA A 107 3.85 14.39 -12.55
C ALA A 107 2.82 14.96 -13.54
N LYS A 108 3.30 15.75 -14.49
CA LYS A 108 2.48 16.26 -15.59
C LYS A 108 2.02 15.19 -16.56
N ASP A 109 2.75 14.08 -16.67
CA ASP A 109 2.41 12.95 -17.52
C ASP A 109 3.27 11.73 -17.13
N SER A 110 3.03 10.61 -17.82
CA SER A 110 3.78 9.37 -17.64
C SER A 110 5.23 9.41 -18.14
N SER A 111 5.69 10.51 -18.75
CA SER A 111 7.10 10.69 -19.10
C SER A 111 7.96 11.05 -17.88
N LEU A 112 7.34 11.51 -16.80
CA LEU A 112 7.98 11.89 -15.53
C LEU A 112 9.01 13.03 -15.65
N LYS A 113 9.01 13.76 -16.77
CA LYS A 113 9.98 14.84 -17.04
C LYS A 113 9.63 16.15 -16.35
N ILE A 114 8.34 16.39 -16.10
CA ILE A 114 7.83 17.62 -15.53
C ILE A 114 6.99 17.27 -14.32
N TRP A 115 7.30 17.92 -13.20
CA TRP A 115 6.59 17.78 -11.94
C TRP A 115 6.14 19.16 -11.46
N VAL A 116 4.95 19.22 -10.88
CA VAL A 116 4.32 20.47 -10.44
C VAL A 116 3.62 20.27 -9.10
N GLN A 117 3.43 21.36 -8.36
CA GLN A 117 2.53 21.35 -7.21
C GLN A 117 1.09 21.49 -7.68
N LYS A 118 0.21 20.64 -7.15
CA LYS A 118 -1.24 20.72 -7.36
C LYS A 118 -1.99 20.68 -6.03
N PRO A 119 -3.10 21.42 -5.91
CA PRO A 119 -3.95 21.30 -4.73
C PRO A 119 -4.60 19.91 -4.69
N VAL A 120 -4.63 19.33 -3.50
CA VAL A 120 -5.47 18.17 -3.19
C VAL A 120 -6.93 18.61 -3.29
N LEU A 121 -7.70 17.96 -4.15
CA LEU A 121 -9.13 18.24 -4.30
C LEU A 121 -10.01 17.18 -3.61
N PHE A 122 -9.42 16.03 -3.26
CA PHE A 122 -10.06 14.99 -2.46
C PHE A 122 -9.09 14.42 -1.43
N SER A 123 -9.51 14.34 -0.17
CA SER A 123 -8.76 13.72 0.93
C SER A 123 -9.73 13.08 1.91
N SER A 124 -9.60 11.77 2.15
CA SER A 124 -10.46 11.03 3.08
C SER A 124 -9.75 9.80 3.59
N GLY A 125 -9.96 9.40 4.84
CA GLY A 125 -9.33 8.21 5.39
C GLY A 125 -10.11 7.56 6.52
N THR A 126 -9.77 6.32 6.83
CA THR A 126 -10.47 5.51 7.86
C THR A 126 -9.95 5.74 9.28
N GLY A 127 -8.94 6.59 9.46
CA GLY A 127 -8.25 6.78 10.74
C GLY A 127 -7.25 5.67 11.06
N ASP A 128 -6.39 5.90 12.05
CA ASP A 128 -5.23 5.04 12.37
C ASP A 128 -5.56 3.70 13.03
N GLN A 129 -6.77 3.55 13.60
CA GLN A 129 -7.17 2.35 14.35
C GLN A 129 -7.90 1.28 13.52
N SER A 130 -8.17 1.50 12.24
CA SER A 130 -8.89 0.51 11.42
C SER A 130 -8.00 -0.68 11.05
N GLU A 131 -8.62 -1.84 10.82
CA GLU A 131 -7.96 -3.02 10.27
C GLU A 131 -8.36 -3.20 8.81
N ASN A 132 -7.37 -3.23 7.92
CA ASN A 132 -7.61 -3.33 6.48
C ASN A 132 -6.76 -4.44 5.86
N LYS A 133 -7.30 -5.05 4.80
CA LYS A 133 -6.51 -5.94 3.94
C LYS A 133 -5.58 -5.10 3.08
N LEU A 134 -4.28 -5.21 3.33
CA LEU A 134 -3.25 -4.46 2.60
C LEU A 134 -2.22 -5.42 2.02
N PHE A 135 -1.51 -4.92 1.03
CA PHE A 135 -0.35 -5.51 0.41
C PHE A 135 0.89 -4.74 0.87
N SER A 136 1.82 -5.44 1.50
CA SER A 136 3.19 -5.00 1.69
C SER A 136 3.97 -5.29 0.40
N VAL A 137 4.18 -4.26 -0.41
CA VAL A 137 4.98 -4.31 -1.64
C VAL A 137 6.40 -3.99 -1.27
N HIS A 138 7.29 -4.98 -1.24
CA HIS A 138 8.70 -4.74 -0.97
C HIS A 138 9.48 -4.57 -2.27
N PHE A 139 10.37 -3.59 -2.30
CA PHE A 139 11.20 -3.27 -3.47
C PHE A 139 12.65 -2.98 -3.08
N ASP A 140 13.60 -3.31 -3.96
CA ASP A 140 15.00 -2.94 -3.78
C ASP A 140 15.22 -1.54 -4.32
N ASP A 141 15.30 -0.56 -3.43
CA ASP A 141 15.78 0.76 -3.82
C ASP A 141 17.30 0.77 -3.86
N HIS A 142 17.80 0.59 -5.08
CA HIS A 142 19.22 0.62 -5.35
C HIS A 142 19.92 1.92 -4.95
N LYS A 143 19.16 3.03 -4.81
CA LYS A 143 19.67 4.36 -4.42
C LYS A 143 19.70 4.55 -2.91
N THR A 144 18.67 4.09 -2.19
CA THR A 144 18.65 4.16 -0.71
C THR A 144 19.24 2.92 -0.04
N ARG A 145 19.77 1.95 -0.81
CA ARG A 145 20.46 0.73 -0.34
C ARG A 145 21.32 1.03 0.88
N ARG A 146 20.73 0.84 2.06
CA ARG A 146 21.34 1.25 3.32
C ARG A 146 22.52 0.33 3.54
N HIS A 147 23.70 0.90 3.40
CA HIS A 147 24.94 0.20 3.70
C HIS A 147 25.00 0.07 5.22
N ILE A 148 24.71 -1.11 5.73
CA ILE A 148 24.87 -1.42 7.14
C ILE A 148 26.37 -1.61 7.36
N THR A 149 26.87 -0.97 8.40
CA THR A 149 28.23 -1.18 8.91
C THR A 149 28.11 -1.61 10.36
N ALA A 150 29.20 -2.05 10.98
CA ALA A 150 29.18 -2.35 12.41
C ALA A 150 28.65 -1.16 13.24
N LYS A 151 29.02 0.08 12.89
CA LYS A 151 28.55 1.29 13.57
C LYS A 151 27.02 1.45 13.57
N SER A 152 26.33 0.85 12.61
CA SER A 152 24.86 0.88 12.54
C SER A 152 24.19 0.18 13.71
N PHE A 153 24.88 -0.74 14.41
CA PHE A 153 24.34 -1.47 15.56
C PHE A 153 24.67 -0.85 16.92
N VAL A 154 25.48 0.21 16.96
CA VAL A 154 25.88 0.83 18.24
C VAL A 154 24.68 1.54 18.86
N SER A 155 24.42 1.22 20.13
CA SER A 155 23.34 1.79 20.92
C SER A 155 23.75 1.90 22.39
N GLN A 156 22.86 2.38 23.27
CA GLN A 156 23.11 2.36 24.72
C GLN A 156 23.32 0.94 25.26
N ALA A 157 22.75 -0.08 24.59
CA ALA A 157 22.85 -1.49 24.98
C ALA A 157 23.93 -2.25 24.20
N VAL A 158 24.50 -1.66 23.14
CA VAL A 158 25.47 -2.31 22.25
C VAL A 158 26.69 -1.43 22.07
N THR A 159 27.80 -1.85 22.66
CA THR A 159 29.10 -1.19 22.50
C THR A 159 29.64 -1.36 21.08
N GLN A 160 30.61 -0.52 20.67
CA GLN A 160 31.27 -0.67 19.36
C GLN A 160 31.90 -2.05 19.17
N GLN A 161 32.56 -2.60 20.21
CA GLN A 161 33.19 -3.91 20.13
C GLN A 161 32.16 -5.03 19.92
N GLN A 162 31.01 -4.95 20.58
CA GLN A 162 29.90 -5.89 20.35
C GLN A 162 29.33 -5.72 18.95
N ALA A 163 29.12 -4.48 18.50
CA ALA A 163 28.62 -4.18 17.17
C ALA A 163 29.54 -4.74 16.06
N ASP A 164 30.86 -4.64 16.23
CA ASP A 164 31.86 -5.22 15.33
C ASP A 164 31.75 -6.76 15.29
N ALA A 165 31.59 -7.39 16.46
CA ALA A 165 31.39 -8.83 16.57
C ALA A 165 30.08 -9.28 15.91
N TYR A 166 28.97 -8.59 16.17
CA TYR A 166 27.65 -8.88 15.58
C TYR A 166 27.70 -8.73 14.05
N TYR A 167 28.26 -7.62 13.56
CA TYR A 167 28.40 -7.40 12.12
C TYR A 167 29.20 -8.54 11.47
N LYS A 168 30.29 -8.98 12.09
CA LYS A 168 31.09 -10.11 11.59
C LYS A 168 30.28 -11.41 11.53
N ILE A 169 29.52 -11.74 12.58
CA ILE A 169 28.68 -12.95 12.62
C ILE A 169 27.59 -12.88 11.55
N LEU A 170 26.89 -11.74 11.46
CA LEU A 170 25.80 -11.51 10.50
C LEU A 170 26.29 -11.46 9.04
N SER A 171 27.56 -11.11 8.80
CA SER A 171 28.12 -11.01 7.44
C SER A 171 28.90 -12.23 6.95
N THR A 172 29.08 -13.25 7.80
CA THR A 172 29.87 -14.44 7.47
C THR A 172 28.95 -15.63 7.18
N PRO A 173 29.25 -16.48 6.16
CA PRO A 173 28.57 -17.75 5.97
C PRO A 173 28.61 -18.63 7.25
N PRO A 174 27.53 -19.38 7.55
CA PRO A 174 26.33 -19.59 6.73
C PRO A 174 25.23 -18.54 6.91
N ASN A 175 25.44 -17.51 7.75
CA ASN A 175 24.37 -16.60 8.17
C ASN A 175 23.99 -15.61 7.04
N GLU A 176 24.98 -14.92 6.47
CA GLU A 176 24.84 -13.98 5.33
C GLU A 176 23.64 -13.01 5.39
N PHE A 177 23.28 -12.54 6.60
CA PHE A 177 22.30 -11.47 6.83
C PHE A 177 22.77 -10.16 6.18
N ILE A 178 24.08 -9.98 6.07
CA ILE A 178 24.73 -8.86 5.42
C ILE A 178 25.75 -9.43 4.43
N ASN A 179 25.73 -9.00 3.17
CA ASN A 179 26.72 -9.46 2.21
C ASN A 179 28.06 -8.72 2.36
N LYS A 180 29.07 -9.17 1.60
CA LYS A 180 30.44 -8.59 1.61
C LYS A 180 30.50 -7.09 1.31
N ASN A 181 29.47 -6.55 0.66
CA ASN A 181 29.36 -5.13 0.35
C ASN A 181 28.50 -4.40 1.39
N GLY A 182 28.35 -4.93 2.61
CA GLY A 182 27.57 -4.34 3.70
C GLY A 182 26.08 -4.14 3.39
N ARG A 183 25.53 -4.89 2.44
CA ARG A 183 24.10 -4.82 2.09
C ARG A 183 23.34 -5.92 2.80
N VAL A 184 22.20 -5.57 3.36
CA VAL A 184 21.32 -6.54 4.03
C VAL A 184 20.75 -7.53 3.00
N ASN A 185 20.77 -8.80 3.33
CA ASN A 185 20.10 -9.87 2.62
C ASN A 185 18.64 -9.96 3.08
N LEU A 186 17.76 -9.18 2.46
CA LEU A 186 16.35 -9.09 2.86
C LEU A 186 15.62 -10.44 2.80
N ALA A 187 16.07 -11.38 1.97
CA ALA A 187 15.47 -12.70 1.90
C ALA A 187 15.71 -13.50 3.19
N VAL A 188 16.90 -13.38 3.80
CA VAL A 188 17.22 -13.96 5.11
C VAL A 188 16.47 -13.24 6.23
N ILE A 189 16.41 -11.89 6.18
CA ILE A 189 15.68 -11.10 7.19
C ILE A 189 14.19 -11.47 7.26
N ARG A 190 13.54 -11.73 6.13
CA ARG A 190 12.12 -12.13 6.09
C ARG A 190 11.81 -13.47 6.72
N GLN A 191 12.79 -14.37 6.73
CA GLN A 191 12.67 -15.69 7.37
C GLN A 191 13.22 -15.67 8.81
N THR A 192 13.59 -14.50 9.29
CA THR A 192 14.17 -14.26 10.61
C THR A 192 13.14 -13.59 11.51
N ASN A 193 13.32 -13.75 12.81
CA ASN A 193 12.69 -12.93 13.83
C ASN A 193 13.75 -12.58 14.92
N PRO A 194 13.42 -11.71 15.89
CA PRO A 194 14.34 -11.36 16.97
C PRO A 194 14.83 -12.56 17.79
N VAL A 195 14.05 -13.64 17.92
CA VAL A 195 14.46 -14.86 18.65
C VAL A 195 15.61 -15.58 17.92
N ILE A 196 15.51 -15.72 16.59
CA ILE A 196 16.60 -16.31 15.80
C ILE A 196 17.89 -15.48 15.93
N ILE A 197 17.77 -14.14 15.93
CA ILE A 197 18.93 -13.24 16.11
C ILE A 197 19.48 -13.32 17.53
N SER A 198 18.63 -13.43 18.55
CA SER A 198 19.07 -13.51 19.95
C SER A 198 19.89 -14.78 20.19
N GLU A 199 19.42 -15.91 19.67
CA GLU A 199 20.14 -17.18 19.69
C GLU A 199 21.46 -17.09 18.90
N LEU A 200 21.41 -16.58 17.67
CA LEU A 200 22.57 -16.48 16.79
C LEU A 200 23.69 -15.62 17.37
N LEU A 201 23.33 -14.50 18.01
CA LEU A 201 24.29 -13.54 18.56
C LEU A 201 24.56 -13.74 20.06
N SER A 202 23.85 -14.66 20.71
CA SER A 202 23.89 -14.89 22.16
C SER A 202 23.64 -13.61 22.97
N VAL A 203 22.57 -12.88 22.62
CA VAL A 203 22.16 -11.61 23.25
C VAL A 203 20.75 -11.71 23.82
N THR A 204 20.32 -10.70 24.59
CA THR A 204 18.93 -10.61 25.04
C THR A 204 17.98 -10.32 23.87
N GLU A 205 16.70 -10.68 24.02
CA GLU A 205 15.68 -10.44 22.99
C GLU A 205 15.49 -8.95 22.68
N ASP A 206 15.66 -8.07 23.67
CA ASP A 206 15.61 -6.61 23.47
C ASP A 206 16.73 -6.13 22.53
N VAL A 207 17.97 -6.59 22.75
CA VAL A 207 19.11 -6.26 21.90
C VAL A 207 18.91 -6.87 20.50
N ALA A 208 18.44 -8.11 20.42
CA ALA A 208 18.15 -8.76 19.15
C ALA A 208 17.05 -8.04 18.37
N THR A 209 16.04 -7.51 19.04
CA THR A 209 14.97 -6.71 18.44
C THR A 209 15.53 -5.41 17.86
N GLN A 210 16.42 -4.71 18.57
CA GLN A 210 17.09 -3.51 18.03
C GLN A 210 17.93 -3.83 16.78
N ILE A 211 18.65 -4.96 16.79
CA ILE A 211 19.43 -5.43 15.64
C ILE A 211 18.52 -5.80 14.48
N PHE A 212 17.44 -6.54 14.74
CA PHE A 212 16.43 -6.91 13.74
C PHE A 212 15.81 -5.68 13.10
N ILE A 213 15.44 -4.66 13.90
CA ILE A 213 14.94 -3.37 13.41
C ILE A 213 16.01 -2.71 12.54
N THR A 214 17.27 -2.69 12.96
CA THR A 214 18.38 -2.10 12.18
C THR A 214 18.56 -2.80 10.84
N LEU A 215 18.55 -4.14 10.82
CA LEU A 215 18.65 -4.94 9.59
C LEU A 215 17.42 -4.75 8.70
N SER A 216 16.23 -4.62 9.29
CA SER A 216 14.97 -4.43 8.57
C SER A 216 14.77 -2.97 8.14
N SER A 217 15.50 -2.03 8.76
CA SER A 217 15.45 -0.59 8.47
C SER A 217 16.13 -0.32 7.13
N GLY A 218 15.32 -0.20 6.09
CA GLY A 218 15.78 -0.13 4.70
C GLY A 218 15.13 -1.17 3.78
N SER A 219 14.27 -2.06 4.31
CA SER A 219 13.26 -2.69 3.47
C SER A 219 12.26 -1.61 3.06
N ASN A 220 12.50 -1.02 1.89
CA ASN A 220 11.53 -0.11 1.31
C ASN A 220 10.32 -0.94 0.93
N HIS A 221 9.25 -0.67 1.67
CA HIS A 221 7.97 -1.30 1.44
C HIS A 221 6.91 -0.23 1.39
N LEU A 222 5.90 -0.49 0.58
CA LEU A 222 4.66 0.26 0.56
C LEU A 222 3.60 -0.61 1.17
N LEU A 223 2.77 -0.04 2.03
CA LEU A 223 1.57 -0.71 2.50
C LEU A 223 0.39 -0.07 1.78
N VAL A 224 -0.17 -0.81 0.81
CA VAL A 224 -1.20 -0.31 -0.10
C VAL A 224 -2.27 -1.38 -0.33
N PRO A 225 -3.50 -1.05 -0.72
CA PRO A 225 -4.50 -2.05 -1.07
C PRO A 225 -4.24 -2.66 -2.42
N GLY A 226 -4.98 -3.73 -2.71
CA GLY A 226 -4.81 -4.50 -3.94
C GLY A 226 -4.98 -3.64 -5.18
N ALA A 227 -6.00 -2.77 -5.20
CA ALA A 227 -6.30 -1.95 -6.37
C ALA A 227 -5.41 -0.71 -6.54
N GLN A 228 -4.47 -0.41 -5.63
CA GLN A 228 -3.60 0.76 -5.76
C GLN A 228 -2.82 0.70 -7.08
N PRO A 229 -2.99 1.68 -7.99
CA PRO A 229 -2.26 1.69 -9.26
C PRO A 229 -0.80 2.14 -9.09
N PHE A 230 0.11 1.40 -9.69
CA PHE A 230 1.51 1.75 -9.91
C PHE A 230 1.75 2.11 -11.36
N LEU A 231 2.50 3.18 -11.61
CA LEU A 231 2.96 3.45 -12.98
C LEU A 231 4.05 2.45 -13.37
N MET A 232 3.87 1.80 -14.52
CA MET A 232 4.82 0.84 -15.08
C MET A 232 5.66 1.47 -16.20
N LYS A 233 6.79 0.84 -16.54
CA LYS A 233 7.75 1.33 -17.56
C LYS A 233 7.14 1.59 -18.93
N ASP A 234 6.05 0.93 -19.27
CA ASP A 234 5.35 1.10 -20.54
C ASP A 234 4.37 2.29 -20.55
N GLY A 235 4.30 3.04 -19.44
CA GLY A 235 3.44 4.20 -19.27
C GLY A 235 2.00 3.86 -18.89
N THR A 236 1.69 2.59 -18.58
CA THR A 236 0.37 2.16 -18.10
C THR A 236 0.37 1.88 -16.60
N LEU A 237 -0.83 1.72 -16.03
CA LEU A 237 -1.00 1.44 -14.61
C LEU A 237 -1.15 -0.05 -14.35
N LYS A 238 -0.59 -0.54 -13.25
CA LYS A 238 -0.76 -1.91 -12.74
C LYS A 238 -1.17 -1.89 -11.27
N GLN A 239 -2.18 -2.68 -10.92
CA GLN A 239 -2.63 -2.83 -9.53
C GLN A 239 -1.61 -3.55 -8.66
N ALA A 240 -1.50 -3.14 -7.39
CA ALA A 240 -0.60 -3.72 -6.40
C ALA A 240 -0.71 -5.24 -6.30
N GLU A 241 -1.94 -5.76 -6.27
CA GLU A 241 -2.19 -7.20 -6.13
C GLU A 241 -1.74 -8.03 -7.34
N LYS A 242 -1.50 -7.38 -8.48
CA LYS A 242 -1.05 -8.03 -9.72
C LYS A 242 0.46 -7.94 -9.91
N LEU A 243 1.19 -7.27 -9.02
CA LEU A 243 2.65 -7.16 -9.11
C LEU A 243 3.33 -8.53 -9.01
N ILE A 244 4.39 -8.71 -9.78
CA ILE A 244 5.15 -9.96 -9.90
C ILE A 244 6.60 -9.72 -9.43
N PRO A 245 6.99 -10.23 -8.24
CA PRO A 245 8.36 -10.16 -7.76
C PRO A 245 9.38 -10.71 -8.76
N GLY A 246 10.51 -10.02 -8.92
CA GLY A 246 11.60 -10.38 -9.84
C GLY A 246 11.31 -10.11 -11.32
N LYS A 247 10.09 -9.73 -11.68
CA LYS A 247 9.69 -9.32 -13.04
C LYS A 247 9.36 -7.83 -13.09
N ASP A 248 8.47 -7.40 -12.22
CA ASP A 248 7.99 -6.02 -12.20
C ASP A 248 8.96 -5.09 -11.49
N VAL A 249 8.98 -3.83 -11.93
CA VAL A 249 9.83 -2.78 -11.40
C VAL A 249 8.99 -1.53 -11.16
N LEU A 250 9.20 -0.90 -10.01
CA LEU A 250 8.52 0.32 -9.60
C LEU A 250 9.32 1.53 -10.10
N LEU A 251 8.61 2.56 -10.58
CA LEU A 251 9.22 3.79 -11.10
C LEU A 251 9.46 4.80 -9.96
N HIS A 252 10.59 5.48 -10.03
CA HIS A 252 10.92 6.66 -9.21
C HIS A 252 10.62 7.95 -9.97
N GLN A 253 10.66 9.08 -9.26
CA GLN A 253 10.45 10.42 -9.83
C GLN A 253 11.29 10.70 -11.09
N ASP A 254 12.54 10.26 -11.12
CA ASP A 254 13.48 10.51 -12.22
C ASP A 254 13.44 9.44 -13.33
N GLY A 255 12.46 8.54 -13.28
CA GLY A 255 12.31 7.43 -14.22
C GLY A 255 13.26 6.25 -13.97
N SER A 256 14.16 6.33 -12.99
CA SER A 256 14.89 5.15 -12.53
C SER A 256 13.95 4.14 -11.86
N THR A 257 14.40 2.89 -11.70
CA THR A 257 13.51 1.80 -11.27
C THR A 257 14.06 0.92 -10.17
N SER A 258 13.14 0.42 -9.34
CA SER A 258 13.39 -0.55 -8.28
C SER A 258 12.66 -1.86 -8.54
N PRO A 259 13.34 -3.02 -8.55
CA PRO A 259 12.64 -4.29 -8.72
C PRO A 259 11.76 -4.60 -7.50
N VAL A 260 10.56 -5.11 -7.77
CA VAL A 260 9.72 -5.73 -6.75
C VAL A 260 10.40 -7.02 -6.30
N ILE A 261 10.63 -7.18 -5.00
CA ILE A 261 11.36 -8.31 -4.42
C ILE A 261 10.44 -9.27 -3.65
N SER A 262 9.34 -8.78 -3.08
CA SER A 262 8.23 -9.61 -2.61
C SER A 262 6.94 -8.81 -2.56
N LEU A 263 5.85 -9.55 -2.47
CA LEU A 263 4.51 -9.07 -2.25
C LEU A 263 3.87 -9.90 -1.15
N GLU A 264 3.30 -9.26 -0.14
CA GLU A 264 2.65 -9.94 1.00
C GLU A 264 1.29 -9.31 1.27
N ALA A 265 0.22 -10.10 1.22
CA ALA A 265 -1.13 -9.70 1.57
C ALA A 265 -1.42 -10.07 3.03
N GLY A 266 -2.03 -9.17 3.79
CA GLY A 266 -2.37 -9.42 5.19
C GLY A 266 -3.42 -8.46 5.70
N ILE A 267 -3.93 -8.73 6.91
CA ILE A 267 -4.73 -7.76 7.66
C ILE A 267 -3.77 -6.96 8.52
N TYR A 268 -3.79 -5.65 8.37
CA TYR A 268 -2.95 -4.73 9.12
C TYR A 268 -3.83 -3.78 9.91
N LYS A 269 -3.49 -3.55 11.18
CA LYS A 269 -4.09 -2.50 12.02
C LYS A 269 -3.55 -1.13 11.61
N ARG A 270 -3.96 -0.70 10.42
CA ARG A 270 -3.54 0.52 9.72
C ARG A 270 -4.75 1.10 9.00
N GLY A 271 -4.94 2.41 9.16
CA GLY A 271 -5.81 3.21 8.31
C GLY A 271 -5.49 3.12 6.83
N ILE A 272 -6.48 3.39 6.00
CA ILE A 272 -6.28 3.75 4.60
C ILE A 272 -6.62 5.22 4.41
N HIS A 273 -5.93 5.89 3.48
CA HIS A 273 -6.16 7.30 3.18
C HIS A 273 -6.10 7.56 1.67
N HIS A 274 -7.15 8.18 1.16
CA HIS A 274 -7.37 8.54 -0.22
C HIS A 274 -6.89 9.97 -0.48
N LEU A 275 -6.24 10.18 -1.62
CA LEU A 275 -5.83 11.50 -2.08
C LEU A 275 -6.03 11.59 -3.59
N ALA A 276 -6.59 12.69 -4.07
CA ALA A 276 -6.63 13.02 -5.50
C ALA A 276 -6.51 14.52 -5.76
N THR A 277 -5.99 14.85 -6.94
CA THR A 277 -5.89 16.23 -7.47
C THR A 277 -7.12 16.64 -8.28
N SER A 278 -8.11 15.75 -8.42
CA SER A 278 -9.45 16.03 -8.97
C SER A 278 -10.55 15.47 -8.08
N VAL A 279 -11.75 16.02 -8.23
CA VAL A 279 -12.99 15.45 -7.69
C VAL A 279 -13.65 14.47 -8.65
N GLU A 280 -13.40 14.65 -9.96
CA GLU A 280 -13.89 13.76 -11.02
C GLU A 280 -12.92 12.59 -11.25
N LYS A 281 -13.43 11.51 -11.84
CA LYS A 281 -12.57 10.42 -12.34
C LYS A 281 -11.54 10.97 -13.33
N ALA A 282 -10.33 10.46 -13.27
CA ALA A 282 -9.27 10.87 -14.18
C ALA A 282 -9.61 10.46 -15.63
N THR A 283 -9.35 11.35 -16.58
CA THR A 283 -9.48 11.06 -18.03
C THR A 283 -8.14 10.80 -18.70
N SER A 284 -7.04 11.05 -17.98
CA SER A 284 -5.67 10.74 -18.37
C SER A 284 -4.80 10.61 -17.12
N LEU A 285 -3.51 10.35 -17.29
CA LEU A 285 -2.54 10.34 -16.19
C LEU A 285 -1.96 11.73 -15.87
N GLU A 286 -2.29 12.76 -16.65
CA GLU A 286 -1.80 14.11 -16.38
C GLU A 286 -2.30 14.59 -15.02
N ASP A 287 -1.38 15.08 -14.19
CA ASP A 287 -1.64 15.59 -12.84
C ASP A 287 -2.17 14.54 -11.82
N HIS A 288 -2.26 13.26 -12.21
CA HIS A 288 -2.80 12.15 -11.39
C HIS A 288 -1.75 11.13 -10.95
N LEU A 289 -0.47 11.48 -11.08
CA LEU A 289 0.65 10.63 -10.67
C LEU A 289 1.35 11.24 -9.46
N LEU A 290 1.31 10.56 -8.32
CA LEU A 290 1.89 10.98 -7.04
C LEU A 290 3.18 10.22 -6.75
N LEU A 291 3.98 10.71 -5.80
CA LEU A 291 5.09 9.95 -5.21
C LEU A 291 4.72 9.46 -3.82
N LEU A 292 4.62 8.14 -3.68
CA LEU A 292 4.42 7.44 -2.43
C LEU A 292 5.72 6.77 -2.00
N ASN A 293 6.34 7.25 -0.93
CA ASN A 293 7.69 6.86 -0.49
C ASN A 293 8.69 6.83 -1.67
N GLY A 294 8.62 7.83 -2.55
CA GLY A 294 9.49 7.94 -3.73
C GLY A 294 9.10 7.10 -4.95
N ILE A 295 8.04 6.28 -4.85
CA ILE A 295 7.51 5.47 -5.96
C ILE A 295 6.33 6.17 -6.62
N VAL A 296 6.31 6.17 -7.95
CA VAL A 296 5.25 6.76 -8.76
C VAL A 296 3.99 5.87 -8.74
N ILE A 297 2.90 6.43 -8.24
CA ILE A 297 1.58 5.78 -8.16
C ILE A 297 0.50 6.65 -8.81
N GLY A 298 -0.61 6.04 -9.23
CA GLY A 298 -1.81 6.79 -9.55
C GLY A 298 -2.52 7.26 -8.28
N ASP A 299 -3.10 8.45 -8.33
CA ASP A 299 -3.98 8.96 -7.27
C ASP A 299 -5.34 8.24 -7.25
N TYR A 300 -6.22 8.62 -6.32
CA TYR A 300 -7.53 7.98 -6.18
C TYR A 300 -8.43 8.18 -7.42
N ALA A 301 -8.33 9.31 -8.12
CA ALA A 301 -9.09 9.55 -9.34
C ALA A 301 -8.62 8.65 -10.50
N ALA A 302 -7.31 8.43 -10.62
CA ALA A 302 -6.73 7.46 -11.55
C ALA A 302 -7.15 6.02 -11.22
N GLN A 303 -7.21 5.66 -9.94
CA GLN A 303 -7.65 4.33 -9.52
C GLN A 303 -9.11 4.06 -9.87
N ILE A 304 -10.01 5.03 -9.62
CA ILE A 304 -11.42 4.92 -10.02
C ILE A 304 -11.51 4.77 -11.54
N ALA A 305 -10.81 5.62 -12.29
CA ALA A 305 -10.83 5.61 -13.74
C ALA A 305 -10.34 4.27 -14.31
N MET A 306 -9.25 3.71 -13.78
CA MET A 306 -8.71 2.40 -14.20
C MET A 306 -9.70 1.25 -13.99
N SER A 307 -10.57 1.35 -12.99
CA SER A 307 -11.54 0.30 -12.65
C SER A 307 -12.84 0.38 -13.48
N ALA A 308 -13.00 1.39 -14.35
CA ALA A 308 -14.20 1.61 -15.14
C ALA A 308 -14.25 0.78 -16.44
N GLN A 309 -15.44 0.38 -16.89
CA GLN A 309 -15.65 -0.49 -18.07
C GLN A 309 -15.15 0.13 -19.37
N ASN A 310 -15.31 1.44 -19.48
CA ASN A 310 -14.78 2.25 -20.58
C ASN A 310 -13.68 3.18 -20.05
N SER A 311 -12.68 2.59 -19.39
CA SER A 311 -11.59 3.35 -18.79
C SER A 311 -10.85 4.18 -19.85
N PRO A 312 -10.67 5.49 -19.63
CA PRO A 312 -9.81 6.31 -20.47
C PRO A 312 -8.32 6.09 -20.15
N ILE A 313 -8.02 5.42 -19.03
CA ILE A 313 -6.67 5.05 -18.62
C ILE A 313 -6.36 3.65 -19.14
N LYS A 314 -5.22 3.50 -19.81
CA LYS A 314 -4.78 2.19 -20.28
C LYS A 314 -4.30 1.35 -19.09
N ASP A 315 -4.91 0.18 -18.94
CA ASP A 315 -4.45 -0.91 -18.07
C ASP A 315 -4.09 -2.11 -18.96
N HIS A 316 -2.81 -2.25 -19.31
CA HIS A 316 -2.31 -3.41 -20.05
C HIS A 316 -2.34 -4.70 -19.22
N TYR A 317 -2.53 -4.59 -17.90
CA TYR A 317 -2.46 -5.67 -16.92
C TYR A 317 -3.85 -6.02 -16.36
N LYS A 318 -4.93 -5.58 -17.00
CA LYS A 318 -6.30 -5.86 -16.56
C LYS A 318 -6.57 -7.36 -16.39
N ASP A 319 -5.96 -8.18 -17.26
CA ASP A 319 -6.12 -9.64 -17.30
C ASP A 319 -5.01 -10.38 -16.52
N ASP A 320 -4.02 -9.67 -15.96
CA ASP A 320 -3.00 -10.29 -15.10
C ASP A 320 -3.67 -10.87 -13.85
N PRO A 321 -3.29 -12.09 -13.43
CA PRO A 321 -3.87 -12.69 -12.24
C PRO A 321 -3.44 -11.92 -10.99
N ALA A 322 -4.31 -11.83 -9.99
CA ALA A 322 -3.98 -11.28 -8.67
C ALA A 322 -3.32 -12.32 -7.76
N LEU A 323 -2.42 -11.88 -6.87
CA LEU A 323 -1.79 -12.69 -5.84
C LEU A 323 -2.85 -13.43 -5.01
N GLY A 324 -2.56 -14.69 -4.67
CA GLY A 324 -3.47 -15.58 -3.96
C GLY A 324 -4.42 -16.35 -4.86
N SER A 325 -4.55 -15.97 -6.15
CA SER A 325 -5.29 -16.78 -7.12
C SER A 325 -4.48 -18.00 -7.59
N LYS A 326 -5.20 -19.05 -8.01
CA LYS A 326 -4.58 -20.23 -8.64
C LYS A 326 -3.83 -19.86 -9.91
N ALA A 327 -4.39 -18.95 -10.71
CA ALA A 327 -3.79 -18.47 -11.95
C ALA A 327 -2.45 -17.76 -11.69
N TYR A 328 -2.34 -16.96 -10.63
CA TYR A 328 -1.09 -16.30 -10.25
C TYR A 328 0.01 -17.32 -9.92
N ASN A 329 -0.31 -18.32 -9.11
CA ASN A 329 0.66 -19.36 -8.72
C ASN A 329 1.11 -20.20 -9.92
N GLN A 330 0.20 -20.47 -10.87
CA GLN A 330 0.51 -21.20 -12.09
C GLN A 330 1.39 -20.39 -13.04
N ALA A 331 1.06 -19.11 -13.25
CA ALA A 331 1.81 -18.20 -14.13
C ALA A 331 3.22 -17.88 -13.60
N ASN A 332 3.42 -17.94 -12.28
CA ASN A 332 4.66 -17.53 -11.60
C ASN A 332 5.35 -18.68 -10.85
N SER A 333 5.40 -19.87 -11.44
CA SER A 333 6.01 -21.08 -10.83
C SER A 333 7.50 -20.96 -10.47
N ASN A 334 8.18 -19.94 -11.01
CA ASN A 334 9.55 -19.57 -10.67
C ASN A 334 9.66 -18.84 -9.31
N LEU A 335 8.54 -18.40 -8.72
CA LEU A 335 8.50 -17.79 -7.39
C LEU A 335 8.20 -18.83 -6.30
N VAL A 336 8.51 -18.49 -5.06
CA VAL A 336 7.92 -19.14 -3.89
C VAL A 336 6.63 -18.40 -3.58
N THR A 337 5.50 -19.07 -3.73
CA THR A 337 4.16 -18.48 -3.56
C THR A 337 3.37 -19.20 -2.48
N THR A 338 2.64 -18.45 -1.68
CA THR A 338 1.57 -18.92 -0.80
C THR A 338 0.25 -18.26 -1.19
N ALA A 339 -0.84 -18.53 -0.46
CA ALA A 339 -2.10 -17.81 -0.65
C ALA A 339 -1.98 -16.30 -0.34
N LEU A 340 -0.97 -15.89 0.44
CA LEU A 340 -0.82 -14.53 0.95
C LEU A 340 0.52 -13.89 0.59
N SER A 341 1.42 -14.59 -0.10
CA SER A 341 2.74 -14.03 -0.38
C SER A 341 3.38 -14.58 -1.65
N ALA A 342 4.23 -13.78 -2.26
CA ALA A 342 5.10 -14.19 -3.36
C ALA A 342 6.49 -13.58 -3.18
N HIS A 343 7.54 -14.37 -3.37
CA HIS A 343 8.92 -13.90 -3.34
C HIS A 343 9.82 -14.66 -4.32
N ILE A 344 10.93 -14.03 -4.71
CA ILE A 344 11.93 -14.62 -5.61
C ILE A 344 12.56 -15.84 -4.94
N LYS A 345 12.66 -16.97 -5.66
CA LYS A 345 13.45 -18.14 -5.21
C LYS A 345 14.91 -17.74 -5.06
N ILE A 346 15.46 -17.89 -3.87
CA ILE A 346 16.91 -17.81 -3.66
C ILE A 346 17.51 -19.05 -4.34
N LYS A 347 18.44 -18.84 -5.27
CA LYS A 347 19.18 -19.93 -5.91
C LYS A 347 20.36 -20.37 -5.06
#